data_AF-A0A6C0M0A3-F1
#
_entry.id   AF-A0A6C0M0A3-F1
#
_cell.length_a   1.000
_cell.length_b   1.000
_cell.length_c   1.000
_cell.angle_alpha   90.00
_cell.angle_beta   90.00
_cell.angle_gamma   90.00
#
_symmetry.space_group_name_H-M   'P 1'
#
loop_
_entity.id
_entity.type
_entity.pdbx_description
1 polymer ?
#
loop_
_entity_poly.entity_id
_entity_poly.type
_entity_poly.pdbx_seq_one_letter_code
_entity_poly.pdbx_strand_id
1 'polypeptide(L)'
;MNFQLRQFNMDMIKDRCEIDSRKSPMIVIIGKKDTGKSFLVRDILFETQSCFPVGTVISGTEVANEFFQHMVPSKFIHDKYTPQIIMNVIKRQMNVKQNRNRDKTVRGGSSSMDPRAFLILDDCLYDSTWIKEESTRYVFMNGRHIDMMTMITMQYPLGITPNLRTNVDFVFILRENILGNRRRIYENYAGMFPTFDMFCTFMDQCTENFECLVICNNVNSNKLEDQVFWYKAADHPPFRLCDQSLWADNREFKSAILAADSYTAGSVKKRGAEQSVWVRKEGASDRS
;
A
#
# COMPACT_ATOMS: atom_id res chain seq x y z
N MET A 1 29.82 -8.95 15.71
CA MET A 1 28.52 -9.06 16.43
C MET A 1 27.60 -9.87 15.54
N ASN A 2 27.08 -10.99 16.03
CA ASN A 2 26.01 -11.71 15.33
C ASN A 2 24.69 -11.07 15.74
N PHE A 3 24.10 -10.30 14.83
CA PHE A 3 22.81 -9.66 15.03
C PHE A 3 21.74 -10.61 14.50
N GLN A 4 20.81 -11.03 15.36
CA GLN A 4 19.70 -11.90 14.95
C GLN A 4 18.40 -11.11 14.97
N LEU A 5 17.81 -10.91 13.80
CA LEU A 5 16.52 -10.25 13.69
C LEU A 5 15.39 -11.20 14.09
N ARG A 6 14.42 -10.66 14.83
CA ARG A 6 13.18 -11.36 15.15
C ARG A 6 12.22 -11.30 13.95
N GLN A 7 11.35 -12.30 13.85
CA GLN A 7 10.24 -12.24 12.92
C GLN A 7 9.25 -11.17 13.39
N PHE A 8 8.71 -10.40 12.44
CA PHE A 8 7.66 -9.42 12.70
C PHE A 8 6.37 -10.14 13.13
N ASN A 9 5.75 -9.67 14.21
CA ASN A 9 4.44 -10.16 14.64
C ASN A 9 3.33 -9.29 14.03
N MET A 10 2.46 -9.91 13.22
CA MET A 10 1.31 -9.24 12.61
C MET A 10 0.31 -8.67 13.62
N ASP A 11 0.27 -9.19 14.84
CA ASP A 11 -0.56 -8.64 15.92
C ASP A 11 -0.25 -7.17 16.20
N MET A 12 1.00 -6.73 15.95
CA MET A 12 1.38 -5.31 16.06
C MET A 12 0.55 -4.39 15.14
N ILE A 13 0.09 -4.91 13.98
CA ILE A 13 -0.82 -4.21 13.08
C ILE A 13 -2.27 -4.38 13.56
N LYS A 14 -2.67 -5.60 13.94
CA LYS A 14 -4.05 -5.89 14.39
C LYS A 14 -4.45 -5.06 15.60
N ASP A 15 -3.59 -4.97 16.61
CA ASP A 15 -3.80 -4.16 17.83
C ASP A 15 -4.06 -2.69 17.50
N ARG A 16 -3.43 -2.18 16.44
CA ARG A 16 -3.63 -0.81 15.96
C ARG A 16 -4.92 -0.63 15.16
N CYS A 17 -5.45 -1.70 14.60
CA CYS A 17 -6.73 -1.74 13.90
C CYS A 17 -7.92 -2.01 14.83
N GLU A 18 -7.71 -2.16 16.14
CA GLU A 18 -8.79 -2.31 17.11
C GLU A 18 -9.72 -1.09 17.15
N ILE A 19 -10.98 -1.34 17.51
CA ILE A 19 -11.97 -0.29 17.73
C ILE A 19 -11.47 0.61 18.87
N ASP A 20 -11.52 1.93 18.67
CA ASP A 20 -11.07 2.93 19.63
C ASP A 20 -9.56 2.92 19.95
N SER A 21 -8.73 2.22 19.17
CA SER A 21 -7.26 2.23 19.35
C SER A 21 -6.66 3.64 19.22
N ARG A 22 -7.27 4.49 18.39
CA ARG A 22 -6.76 5.82 17.94
C ARG A 22 -5.36 5.74 17.32
N LYS A 23 -4.98 4.56 16.85
CA LYS A 23 -3.63 4.22 16.38
C LYS A 23 -3.62 3.57 14.99
N SER A 24 -4.72 3.72 14.24
CA SER A 24 -4.88 3.12 12.91
C SER A 24 -3.63 3.32 12.06
N PRO A 25 -3.01 2.24 11.56
CA PRO A 25 -1.65 2.33 11.09
C PRO A 25 -1.55 2.91 9.68
N MET A 26 -0.50 3.67 9.45
CA MET A 26 0.01 4.00 8.13
C MET A 26 1.14 3.04 7.76
N ILE A 27 0.89 2.23 6.74
CA ILE A 27 1.79 1.18 6.27
C ILE A 27 2.31 1.57 4.89
N VAL A 28 3.62 1.50 4.73
CA VAL A 28 4.32 1.71 3.47
C VAL A 28 4.96 0.41 3.04
N ILE A 29 4.73 0.01 1.79
CA ILE A 29 5.33 -1.18 1.18
C ILE A 29 6.17 -0.74 -0.01
N ILE A 30 7.48 -0.97 0.05
CA ILE A 30 8.45 -0.58 -0.97
C ILE A 30 8.98 -1.83 -1.65
N GLY A 31 8.88 -1.89 -2.98
CA GLY A 31 9.42 -3.00 -3.76
C GLY A 31 9.25 -2.81 -5.25
N LYS A 32 10.19 -3.33 -6.04
CA LYS A 32 10.11 -3.23 -7.51
C LYS A 32 8.92 -4.05 -8.04
N LYS A 33 8.68 -3.95 -9.34
CA LYS A 33 7.75 -4.86 -10.01
C LYS A 33 8.19 -6.31 -9.74
N ASP A 34 7.21 -7.20 -9.57
CA ASP A 34 7.42 -8.65 -9.42
C ASP A 34 8.22 -9.08 -8.18
N THR A 35 8.33 -8.23 -7.14
CA THR A 35 8.98 -8.58 -5.86
C THR A 35 8.01 -9.08 -4.79
N GLY A 36 6.72 -9.24 -5.09
CA GLY A 36 5.73 -9.73 -4.12
C GLY A 36 4.95 -8.66 -3.34
N LYS A 37 4.92 -7.39 -3.79
CA LYS A 37 4.13 -6.32 -3.14
C LYS A 37 2.67 -6.70 -2.95
N SER A 38 1.98 -7.11 -4.02
CA SER A 38 0.57 -7.49 -3.97
C SER A 38 0.35 -8.70 -3.06
N PHE A 39 1.28 -9.68 -3.07
CA PHE A 39 1.22 -10.84 -2.18
C PHE A 39 1.29 -10.43 -0.70
N LEU A 40 2.19 -9.50 -0.34
CA LEU A 40 2.27 -8.95 1.00
C LEU A 40 1.04 -8.11 1.38
N VAL A 41 0.50 -7.31 0.46
CA VAL A 41 -0.75 -6.57 0.67
C VAL A 41 -1.89 -7.53 0.99
N ARG A 42 -2.02 -8.61 0.21
CA ARG A 42 -3.06 -9.63 0.40
C ARG A 42 -2.95 -10.29 1.77
N ASP A 43 -1.74 -10.62 2.19
CA ASP A 43 -1.46 -11.22 3.50
C ASP A 43 -1.87 -10.29 4.66
N ILE A 44 -1.46 -9.02 4.61
CA ILE A 44 -1.88 -8.02 5.62
C ILE A 44 -3.41 -7.87 5.64
N LEU A 45 -4.06 -7.85 4.46
CA LEU A 45 -5.51 -7.76 4.36
C LEU A 45 -6.23 -8.99 4.90
N PHE A 46 -5.69 -10.19 4.66
CA PHE A 46 -6.25 -11.42 5.23
C PHE A 46 -6.17 -11.40 6.75
N GLU A 47 -5.01 -11.03 7.29
CA GLU A 47 -4.79 -10.95 8.73
C GLU A 47 -5.65 -9.88 9.41
N THR A 48 -6.03 -8.83 8.68
CA THR A 48 -6.90 -7.74 9.17
C THR A 48 -8.34 -7.80 8.66
N GLN A 49 -8.77 -8.91 8.07
CA GLN A 49 -10.05 -9.00 7.35
C GLN A 49 -11.28 -8.75 8.23
N SER A 50 -11.20 -9.10 9.52
CA SER A 50 -12.27 -8.91 10.50
C SER A 50 -12.34 -7.47 11.04
N CYS A 51 -11.37 -6.61 10.71
CA CYS A 51 -11.28 -5.27 11.25
C CYS A 51 -12.15 -4.26 10.50
N PHE A 52 -12.40 -4.43 9.21
CA PHE A 52 -12.87 -3.33 8.38
C PHE A 52 -14.25 -3.62 7.77
N PRO A 53 -15.31 -2.91 8.19
CA PRO A 53 -16.63 -3.01 7.54
C PRO A 53 -16.63 -2.44 6.11
N VAL A 54 -15.56 -1.75 5.70
CA VAL A 54 -15.49 -0.97 4.47
C VAL A 54 -14.03 -0.62 4.13
N GLY A 55 -13.77 -0.33 2.87
CA GLY A 55 -12.54 0.34 2.48
C GLY A 55 -12.62 0.96 1.11
N THR A 56 -11.52 1.56 0.68
CA THR A 56 -11.37 2.15 -0.65
C THR A 56 -10.01 1.80 -1.20
N VAL A 57 -9.96 1.39 -2.46
CA VAL A 57 -8.73 1.04 -3.16
C VAL A 57 -8.59 1.97 -4.36
N ILE A 58 -7.41 2.57 -4.50
CA ILE A 58 -7.01 3.25 -5.71
C ILE A 58 -5.81 2.48 -6.26
N SER A 59 -6.00 1.74 -7.34
CA SER A 59 -4.93 0.96 -7.99
C SER A 59 -4.89 1.25 -9.48
N GLY A 60 -3.79 1.84 -9.95
CA GLY A 60 -3.57 2.06 -11.37
C GLY A 60 -3.38 0.77 -12.18
N THR A 61 -3.13 -0.35 -11.50
CA THR A 61 -2.85 -1.63 -12.14
C THR A 61 -4.06 -2.55 -12.22
N GLU A 62 -5.16 -2.24 -11.52
CA GLU A 62 -6.35 -3.11 -11.44
C GLU A 62 -6.95 -3.43 -12.82
N VAL A 63 -6.90 -2.47 -13.75
CA VAL A 63 -7.41 -2.65 -15.12
C VAL A 63 -6.68 -3.78 -15.87
N ALA A 64 -5.39 -3.97 -15.57
CA ALA A 64 -4.54 -4.98 -16.21
C ALA A 64 -4.36 -6.24 -15.35
N ASN A 65 -4.43 -6.09 -14.03
CA ASN A 65 -4.22 -7.14 -13.04
C ASN A 65 -5.40 -7.11 -12.08
N GLU A 66 -6.41 -7.93 -12.37
CA GLU A 66 -7.60 -8.13 -11.52
C GLU A 66 -7.19 -8.68 -10.15
N PHE A 67 -6.79 -7.82 -9.23
CA PHE A 67 -6.19 -8.24 -7.96
C PHE A 67 -7.13 -7.92 -6.80
N PHE A 68 -7.52 -6.66 -6.64
CA PHE A 68 -8.38 -6.26 -5.52
C PHE A 68 -9.84 -6.67 -5.72
N GLN A 69 -10.34 -6.76 -6.95
CA GLN A 69 -11.74 -7.09 -7.21
C GLN A 69 -12.17 -8.49 -6.75
N HIS A 70 -11.20 -9.38 -6.52
CA HIS A 70 -11.47 -10.70 -5.93
C HIS A 70 -11.74 -10.64 -4.42
N MET A 71 -11.31 -9.58 -3.73
CA MET A 71 -11.39 -9.46 -2.26
C MET A 71 -12.04 -8.18 -1.76
N VAL A 72 -12.26 -7.16 -2.60
CA VAL A 72 -12.93 -5.89 -2.27
C VAL A 72 -14.10 -5.67 -3.25
N PRO A 73 -15.28 -5.20 -2.80
CA PRO A 73 -16.36 -4.86 -3.72
C PRO A 73 -15.90 -3.83 -4.76
N SER A 74 -16.15 -4.11 -6.04
CA SER A 74 -15.67 -3.35 -7.19
C SER A 74 -16.10 -1.87 -7.16
N LYS A 75 -17.23 -1.56 -6.51
CA LYS A 75 -17.70 -0.17 -6.30
C LYS A 75 -16.79 0.68 -5.42
N PHE A 76 -15.84 0.08 -4.70
CA PHE A 76 -14.86 0.76 -3.87
C PHE A 76 -13.45 0.76 -4.46
N ILE A 77 -13.30 0.24 -5.68
CA ILE A 77 -12.04 0.19 -6.39
C ILE A 77 -12.05 1.30 -7.46
N HIS A 78 -10.95 2.02 -7.56
CA HIS A 78 -10.74 3.09 -8.51
C HIS A 78 -9.42 2.86 -9.25
N ASP A 79 -9.43 2.98 -10.58
CA ASP A 79 -8.22 2.85 -11.41
C ASP A 79 -7.38 4.12 -11.47
N LYS A 80 -7.92 5.26 -11.04
CA LYS A 80 -7.23 6.54 -11.10
C LYS A 80 -7.42 7.33 -9.82
N TYR A 81 -6.32 7.88 -9.32
CA TYR A 81 -6.35 8.84 -8.22
C TYR A 81 -7.10 10.11 -8.66
N THR A 82 -8.06 10.53 -7.84
CA THR A 82 -8.62 11.88 -7.90
C THR A 82 -8.74 12.44 -6.48
N PRO A 83 -8.48 13.74 -6.26
CA PRO A 83 -8.64 14.35 -4.94
C PRO A 83 -10.05 14.16 -4.36
N GLN A 84 -11.05 14.08 -5.23
CA GLN A 84 -12.45 13.90 -4.88
C GLN A 84 -12.74 12.54 -4.23
N ILE A 85 -12.08 11.46 -4.69
CA ILE A 85 -12.20 10.14 -4.06
C ILE A 85 -11.76 10.23 -2.61
N ILE A 86 -10.55 10.75 -2.36
CA ILE A 86 -10.01 10.89 -1.00
C ILE A 86 -10.90 11.78 -0.14
N MET A 87 -11.38 12.91 -0.68
CA MET A 87 -12.28 13.82 0.02
C MET A 87 -13.58 13.13 0.43
N ASN A 88 -14.15 12.27 -0.42
CA ASN A 88 -15.36 11.51 -0.10
C ASN A 88 -15.10 10.48 1.01
N VAL A 89 -13.95 9.80 0.98
CA VAL A 89 -13.54 8.88 2.05
C VAL A 89 -13.41 9.63 3.37
N ILE A 90 -12.74 10.79 3.39
CA ILE A 90 -12.60 11.63 4.61
C ILE A 90 -13.98 12.06 5.13
N LYS A 91 -14.84 12.60 4.26
CA LYS A 91 -16.20 13.04 4.63
C LYS A 91 -17.01 11.90 5.25
N ARG A 92 -16.97 10.72 4.64
CA ARG A 92 -17.63 9.52 5.18
C ARG A 92 -17.11 9.19 6.58
N GLN A 93 -15.80 9.08 6.76
CA GLN A 93 -15.20 8.72 8.05
C GLN A 93 -15.55 9.75 9.13
N MET A 94 -15.47 11.04 8.82
CA MET A 94 -15.86 12.11 9.73
C MET A 94 -17.33 12.00 10.16
N ASN A 95 -18.23 11.74 9.20
CA ASN A 95 -19.66 11.58 9.48
C ASN A 95 -19.93 10.35 10.38
N VAL A 96 -19.36 9.20 10.05
CA VAL A 96 -19.52 7.96 10.84
C VAL A 96 -18.98 8.16 12.25
N LYS A 97 -17.80 8.78 12.40
CA LYS A 97 -17.21 9.07 13.72
C LYS A 97 -18.04 10.04 14.54
N GLN A 98 -18.58 11.10 13.93
CA GLN A 98 -19.47 12.04 14.61
C GLN A 98 -20.77 11.36 15.07
N ASN A 99 -21.40 10.56 14.22
CA ASN A 99 -22.62 9.82 14.59
C ASN A 99 -22.34 8.82 15.71
N ARG A 100 -21.24 8.09 15.62
CA ARG A 100 -20.79 7.16 16.67
C ARG A 100 -20.57 7.85 18.01
N ASN A 101 -19.91 9.01 18.02
CA ASN A 101 -19.68 9.77 19.25
C ASN A 101 -21.00 10.27 19.84
N ARG A 102 -21.95 10.73 19.01
CA ARG A 102 -23.30 11.11 19.47
C ARG A 102 -24.04 9.92 20.08
N ASP A 103 -23.99 8.76 19.42
CA ASP A 103 -24.62 7.53 19.90
C ASP A 103 -24.00 7.05 21.22
N LYS A 104 -22.67 7.11 21.37
CA LYS A 104 -21.98 6.86 22.64
C LYS A 104 -22.49 7.79 23.75
N THR A 105 -22.65 9.08 23.48
CA THR A 105 -23.18 10.03 24.47
C THR A 105 -24.60 9.68 24.89
N VAL A 106 -25.46 9.28 23.95
CA VAL A 106 -26.88 8.95 24.21
C VAL A 106 -27.03 7.60 24.93
N ARG A 107 -26.20 6.60 24.60
CA ARG A 107 -26.30 5.22 25.11
C ARG A 107 -25.34 4.90 26.28
N GLY A 108 -24.85 5.91 26.99
CA GLY A 108 -24.03 5.70 28.19
C GLY A 108 -22.61 5.17 27.94
N GLY A 109 -21.99 5.55 26.82
CA GLY A 109 -20.57 5.29 26.52
C GLY A 109 -20.31 4.22 25.46
N SER A 110 -21.34 3.50 25.00
CA SER A 110 -21.21 2.44 24.00
C SER A 110 -21.92 2.77 22.68
N SER A 111 -21.43 2.22 21.57
CA SER A 111 -22.09 2.32 20.27
C SER A 111 -21.81 1.08 19.44
N SER A 112 -22.81 0.60 18.72
CA SER A 112 -22.69 -0.53 17.80
C SER A 112 -22.12 -0.13 16.43
N MET A 113 -21.90 1.16 16.18
CA MET A 113 -21.29 1.63 14.93
C MET A 113 -19.79 1.35 14.94
N ASP A 114 -19.33 0.70 13.88
CA ASP A 114 -17.91 0.48 13.61
C ASP A 114 -17.37 1.57 12.67
N PRO A 115 -16.46 2.45 13.13
CA PRO A 115 -15.94 3.54 12.32
C PRO A 115 -14.74 3.11 11.47
N ARG A 116 -14.23 1.89 11.64
CA ARG A 116 -12.97 1.48 11.01
C ARG A 116 -13.11 1.42 9.50
N ALA A 117 -12.05 1.82 8.81
CA ALA A 117 -11.95 1.69 7.36
C ALA A 117 -10.50 1.49 6.94
N PHE A 118 -10.30 1.00 5.72
CA PHE A 118 -8.99 1.03 5.07
C PHE A 118 -8.99 1.91 3.82
N LEU A 119 -7.84 2.51 3.53
CA LEU A 119 -7.51 3.14 2.26
C LEU A 119 -6.24 2.51 1.70
N ILE A 120 -6.30 2.02 0.46
CA ILE A 120 -5.12 1.49 -0.24
C ILE A 120 -4.81 2.39 -1.44
N LEU A 121 -3.57 2.84 -1.48
CA LEU A 121 -2.99 3.60 -2.58
C LEU A 121 -1.94 2.69 -3.25
N ASP A 122 -2.36 1.94 -4.26
CA ASP A 122 -1.55 0.93 -4.91
C ASP A 122 -0.92 1.46 -6.20
N ASP A 123 0.41 1.60 -6.19
CA ASP A 123 1.24 2.07 -7.31
C ASP A 123 0.71 3.37 -7.98
N CYS A 124 -0.05 4.20 -7.26
CA CYS A 124 -0.67 5.42 -7.80
C CYS A 124 0.29 6.62 -7.83
N LEU A 125 1.59 6.41 -7.58
CA LEU A 125 2.59 7.45 -7.33
C LEU A 125 3.33 7.92 -8.59
N TYR A 126 2.81 7.62 -9.79
CA TYR A 126 3.50 7.94 -11.03
C TYR A 126 3.66 9.45 -11.26
N ASP A 127 2.69 10.25 -10.83
CA ASP A 127 2.78 11.72 -10.83
C ASP A 127 3.03 12.22 -9.39
N SER A 128 3.75 13.32 -9.22
CA SER A 128 4.04 13.94 -7.93
C SER A 128 2.93 14.88 -7.43
N THR A 129 1.85 15.03 -8.19
CA THR A 129 0.73 15.94 -7.87
C THR A 129 -0.08 15.47 -6.67
N TRP A 130 -0.41 14.18 -6.58
CA TRP A 130 -1.29 13.63 -5.53
C TRP A 130 -0.78 13.87 -4.10
N ILE A 131 0.55 13.88 -3.87
CA ILE A 131 1.14 14.08 -2.52
C ILE A 131 1.01 15.53 -2.05
N LYS A 132 0.81 16.47 -2.99
CA LYS A 132 0.62 17.90 -2.69
C LYS A 132 -0.83 18.23 -2.37
N GLU A 133 -1.77 17.38 -2.79
CA GLU A 133 -3.19 17.54 -2.54
C GLU A 133 -3.48 17.57 -1.03
N GLU A 134 -4.28 18.54 -0.62
CA GLU A 134 -4.63 18.75 0.80
C GLU A 134 -5.30 17.50 1.39
N SER A 135 -6.19 16.86 0.61
CA SER A 135 -6.91 15.66 1.04
C SER A 135 -5.96 14.49 1.32
N THR A 136 -4.97 14.26 0.45
CA THR A 136 -3.93 13.25 0.68
C THR A 136 -3.16 13.57 1.96
N ARG A 137 -2.63 14.79 2.07
CA ARG A 137 -1.88 15.21 3.27
C ARG A 137 -2.70 15.05 4.54
N TYR A 138 -4.00 15.33 4.48
CA TYR A 138 -4.92 15.13 5.58
C TYR A 138 -4.96 13.66 6.02
N VAL A 139 -5.10 12.71 5.09
CA VAL A 139 -5.07 11.27 5.44
C VAL A 139 -3.75 10.88 6.11
N PHE A 140 -2.62 11.39 5.62
CA PHE A 140 -1.34 11.10 6.24
C PHE A 140 -1.19 11.63 7.65
N MET A 141 -1.58 12.88 7.87
CA MET A 141 -1.41 13.54 9.17
C MET A 141 -2.52 13.16 10.16
N ASN A 142 -3.70 12.79 9.67
CA ASN A 142 -4.91 12.64 10.49
C ASN A 142 -5.64 11.30 10.31
N GLY A 143 -5.14 10.36 9.52
CA GLY A 143 -5.78 9.05 9.28
C GLY A 143 -6.11 8.30 10.58
N ARG A 144 -5.19 8.34 11.55
CA ARG A 144 -5.37 7.82 12.92
C ARG A 144 -6.56 8.46 13.64
N HIS A 145 -6.82 9.75 13.41
CA HIS A 145 -7.93 10.48 14.02
C HIS A 145 -9.28 10.17 13.38
N ILE A 146 -9.32 9.54 12.21
CA ILE A 146 -10.55 9.15 11.52
C ILE A 146 -10.70 7.62 11.41
N ASP A 147 -9.98 6.88 12.25
CA ASP A 147 -10.03 5.41 12.39
C ASP A 147 -9.76 4.69 11.05
N MET A 148 -8.81 5.22 10.26
CA MET A 148 -8.49 4.72 8.92
C MET A 148 -7.08 4.12 8.86
N MET A 149 -7.01 2.81 8.60
CA MET A 149 -5.76 2.18 8.18
C MET A 149 -5.41 2.63 6.76
N THR A 150 -4.18 3.07 6.53
CA THR A 150 -3.75 3.47 5.19
C THR A 150 -2.58 2.61 4.74
N MET A 151 -2.66 2.02 3.56
CA MET A 151 -1.56 1.26 2.94
C MET A 151 -1.15 1.91 1.63
N ILE A 152 0.15 2.03 1.42
CA ILE A 152 0.71 2.64 0.21
C ILE A 152 1.77 1.70 -0.34
N THR A 153 1.58 1.27 -1.58
CA THR A 153 2.60 0.51 -2.30
C THR A 153 3.40 1.45 -3.20
N MET A 154 4.71 1.27 -3.21
CA MET A 154 5.62 2.11 -3.99
C MET A 154 6.65 1.25 -4.71
N GLN A 155 6.79 1.48 -6.02
CA GLN A 155 7.93 0.96 -6.78
C GLN A 155 9.23 1.72 -6.50
N TYR A 156 9.10 3.00 -6.14
CA TYR A 156 10.23 3.89 -5.93
C TYR A 156 10.16 4.58 -4.56
N PRO A 157 11.26 4.65 -3.80
CA PRO A 157 11.22 5.08 -2.39
C PRO A 157 10.88 6.56 -2.18
N LEU A 158 10.95 7.42 -3.19
CA LEU A 158 10.77 8.87 -3.05
C LEU A 158 9.33 9.37 -3.25
N GLY A 159 8.33 8.49 -3.21
CA GLY A 159 6.93 8.86 -3.40
C GLY A 159 6.32 9.74 -2.28
N ILE A 160 6.91 9.73 -1.08
CA ILE A 160 6.38 10.41 0.12
C ILE A 160 7.34 11.52 0.57
N THR A 161 6.80 12.73 0.78
CA THR A 161 7.58 13.88 1.26
C THR A 161 8.07 13.68 2.70
N PRO A 162 9.20 14.30 3.11
CA PRO A 162 9.76 14.12 4.46
C PRO A 162 8.77 14.32 5.61
N ASN A 163 7.93 15.36 5.54
CA ASN A 163 6.94 15.67 6.58
C ASN A 163 5.85 14.61 6.73
N LEU A 164 5.57 13.86 5.67
CA LEU A 164 4.54 12.82 5.70
C LEU A 164 5.11 11.49 6.19
N ARG A 165 6.41 11.23 5.97
CA ARG A 165 7.10 10.03 6.43
C ARG A 165 7.14 9.87 7.95
N THR A 166 7.10 10.97 8.69
CA THR A 166 7.03 10.94 10.16
C THR A 166 5.73 10.34 10.68
N ASN A 167 4.69 10.23 9.85
CA ASN A 167 3.42 9.59 10.19
C ASN A 167 3.36 8.10 9.82
N VAL A 168 4.39 7.58 9.15
CA VAL A 168 4.44 6.17 8.74
C VAL A 168 4.76 5.30 9.94
N ASP A 169 3.88 4.35 10.23
CA ASP A 169 3.99 3.45 11.38
C ASP A 169 4.86 2.22 11.07
N PHE A 170 4.66 1.64 9.89
CA PHE A 170 5.34 0.44 9.43
C PHE A 170 5.87 0.63 8.01
N VAL A 171 7.11 0.21 7.78
CA VAL A 171 7.72 0.19 6.44
C VAL A 171 8.14 -1.24 6.13
N PHE A 172 7.51 -1.86 5.14
CA PHE A 172 7.91 -3.14 4.58
C PHE A 172 8.77 -2.89 3.35
N ILE A 173 9.98 -3.42 3.34
CA ILE A 173 10.97 -3.23 2.27
C ILE A 173 11.28 -4.60 1.67
N LEU A 174 10.81 -4.81 0.46
CA LEU A 174 11.09 -6.00 -0.35
C LEU A 174 12.44 -5.84 -1.06
N ARG A 175 12.89 -6.92 -1.70
CA ARG A 175 14.18 -6.97 -2.40
C ARG A 175 14.38 -5.78 -3.35
N GLU A 176 15.51 -5.08 -3.18
CA GLU A 176 15.99 -4.02 -4.08
C GLU A 176 17.45 -4.31 -4.42
N ASN A 177 17.80 -4.33 -5.70
CA ASN A 177 19.15 -4.67 -6.19
C ASN A 177 19.95 -3.46 -6.67
N ILE A 178 19.29 -2.33 -6.94
CA ILE A 178 19.94 -1.10 -7.38
C ILE A 178 20.47 -0.38 -6.14
N LEU A 179 21.80 -0.29 -6.02
CA LEU A 179 22.46 0.41 -4.90
C LEU A 179 21.98 1.85 -4.73
N GLY A 180 21.72 2.57 -5.82
CA GLY A 180 21.16 3.92 -5.77
C GLY A 180 19.75 3.99 -5.15
N ASN A 181 18.93 2.95 -5.31
CA ASN A 181 17.63 2.87 -4.66
C ASN A 181 17.77 2.43 -3.21
N ARG A 182 18.66 1.47 -2.91
CA ARG A 182 19.01 1.10 -1.53
C ARG A 182 19.43 2.32 -0.73
N ARG A 183 20.30 3.17 -1.30
CA ARG A 183 20.77 4.41 -0.65
C ARG A 183 19.60 5.34 -0.32
N ARG A 184 18.68 5.52 -1.26
CA ARG A 184 17.46 6.31 -1.03
C ARG A 184 16.56 5.68 0.04
N ILE A 185 16.39 4.36 0.05
CA ILE A 185 15.62 3.69 1.11
C ILE A 185 16.27 3.93 2.47
N TYR A 186 17.58 3.71 2.56
CA TYR A 186 18.37 3.93 3.78
C TYR A 186 18.22 5.36 4.32
N GLU A 187 18.47 6.36 3.48
CA GLU A 187 18.41 7.78 3.86
C GLU A 187 17.00 8.25 4.25
N ASN A 188 15.94 7.61 3.73
CA ASN A 188 14.56 8.11 3.88
C ASN A 188 13.69 7.28 4.83
N TYR A 189 13.99 6.00 5.05
CA TYR A 189 13.19 5.08 5.87
C TYR A 189 14.00 4.23 6.85
N ALA A 190 15.29 3.99 6.58
CA ALA A 190 16.12 3.07 7.36
C ALA A 190 17.24 3.78 8.15
N GLY A 191 17.02 5.03 8.57
CA GLY A 191 18.01 5.85 9.27
C GLY A 191 18.41 5.34 10.66
N MET A 192 17.73 4.32 11.20
CA MET A 192 18.14 3.63 12.44
C MET A 192 19.34 2.71 12.23
N PHE A 193 19.67 2.32 11.01
CA PHE A 193 20.88 1.57 10.72
C PHE A 193 22.11 2.49 10.84
N PRO A 194 23.15 2.13 11.60
CA PRO A 194 24.33 2.97 11.78
C PRO A 194 25.11 3.28 10.49
N THR A 195 25.11 2.34 9.52
CA THR A 195 25.80 2.50 8.25
C THR A 195 24.99 1.93 7.09
N PHE A 196 25.23 2.48 5.90
CA PHE A 196 24.63 1.98 4.67
C PHE A 196 25.01 0.53 4.36
N ASP A 197 26.24 0.13 4.67
CA ASP A 197 26.74 -1.23 4.42
C ASP A 197 26.03 -2.24 5.33
N MET A 198 25.76 -1.86 6.59
CA MET A 198 24.96 -2.67 7.50
C MET A 198 23.53 -2.84 6.97
N PHE A 199 22.90 -1.76 6.52
CA PHE A 199 21.58 -1.84 5.88
C PHE A 199 21.57 -2.77 4.66
N CYS A 200 22.57 -2.66 3.77
CA CYS A 200 22.67 -3.55 2.60
C CYS A 200 22.81 -5.01 3.01
N THR A 201 23.66 -5.31 3.99
CA THR A 201 23.86 -6.68 4.50
C THR A 201 22.55 -7.26 5.03
N PHE A 202 21.78 -6.49 5.80
CA PHE A 202 20.50 -6.92 6.34
C PHE A 202 19.44 -7.09 5.25
N MET A 203 19.40 -6.18 4.28
CA MET A 203 18.52 -6.30 3.11
C MET A 203 18.79 -7.58 2.33
N ASP A 204 20.05 -7.95 2.12
CA ASP A 204 20.40 -9.19 1.41
C ASP A 204 19.92 -10.41 2.23
N GLN A 205 20.28 -10.47 3.51
CA GLN A 205 19.89 -11.58 4.40
C GLN A 205 18.36 -11.74 4.54
N CYS A 206 17.62 -10.63 4.65
CA CYS A 206 16.17 -10.66 4.89
C CYS A 206 15.33 -10.75 3.61
N THR A 207 15.93 -10.78 2.41
CA THR A 207 15.16 -10.80 1.15
C THR A 207 15.53 -11.94 0.21
N GLU A 208 16.39 -12.87 0.66
CA GLU A 208 16.79 -14.06 -0.10
C GLU A 208 15.63 -15.05 -0.30
N ASN A 209 14.76 -15.25 0.70
CA ASN A 209 13.73 -16.30 0.71
C ASN A 209 12.29 -15.79 0.57
N PHE A 210 12.07 -14.80 -0.30
CA PHE A 210 10.79 -14.08 -0.46
C PHE A 210 10.31 -13.40 0.84
N GLU A 211 11.26 -13.10 1.72
CA GLU A 211 11.08 -12.31 2.92
C GLU A 211 11.24 -10.82 2.62
N CYS A 212 10.83 -9.98 3.57
CA CYS A 212 11.03 -8.55 3.55
C CYS A 212 11.55 -8.05 4.90
N LEU A 213 12.26 -6.92 4.85
CA LEU A 213 12.63 -6.17 6.04
C LEU A 213 11.42 -5.34 6.51
N VAL A 214 11.14 -5.33 7.81
CA VAL A 214 10.06 -4.54 8.42
C VAL A 214 10.66 -3.57 9.41
N ILE A 215 10.31 -2.28 9.27
CA ILE A 215 10.71 -1.21 10.19
C ILE A 215 9.46 -0.70 10.91
N CYS A 216 9.54 -0.63 12.23
CA CYS A 216 8.50 -0.14 13.13
C CYS A 216 8.93 1.20 13.75
N ASN A 217 8.30 2.30 13.33
CA ASN A 217 8.71 3.66 13.74
C ASN A 217 8.18 4.12 15.11
N ASN A 218 7.24 3.38 15.71
CA ASN A 218 6.58 3.79 16.96
C ASN A 218 6.96 2.94 18.17
N VAL A 219 8.13 2.31 18.12
CA VAL A 219 8.64 1.55 19.26
C VAL A 219 9.39 2.51 20.17
N ASN A 220 9.10 2.47 21.47
CA ASN A 220 9.81 3.29 22.47
C ASN A 220 11.18 2.67 22.82
N SER A 221 12.03 2.46 21.82
CA SER A 221 13.38 1.91 21.95
C SER A 221 14.26 2.48 20.85
N ASN A 222 15.55 2.71 21.14
CA ASN A 222 16.55 3.09 20.14
C ASN A 222 17.36 1.89 19.63
N LYS A 223 17.04 0.68 20.10
CA LYS A 223 17.72 -0.55 19.71
C LYS A 223 17.21 -1.03 18.36
N LEU A 224 18.13 -1.40 17.48
CA LEU A 224 17.80 -1.84 16.13
C LEU A 224 16.92 -3.10 16.16
N GLU A 225 17.18 -4.04 17.07
CA GLU A 225 16.45 -5.30 17.25
C GLU A 225 15.00 -5.13 17.77
N ASP A 226 14.65 -3.94 18.26
CA ASP A 226 13.29 -3.60 18.69
C ASP A 226 12.50 -2.87 17.59
N GLN A 227 13.19 -2.27 16.62
CA GLN A 227 12.57 -1.51 15.53
C GLN A 227 12.55 -2.28 14.21
N VAL A 228 13.49 -3.19 14.01
CA VAL A 228 13.73 -3.88 12.74
C VAL A 228 13.44 -5.36 12.90
N PHE A 229 12.72 -5.91 11.94
CA PHE A 229 12.29 -7.30 11.90
C PHE A 229 12.40 -7.84 10.48
N TRP A 230 12.37 -9.16 10.32
CA TRP A 230 12.11 -9.80 9.03
C TRP A 230 10.67 -10.32 9.00
N TYR A 231 10.07 -10.43 7.82
CA TYR A 231 8.73 -10.98 7.65
C TYR A 231 8.61 -11.77 6.36
N LYS A 232 7.79 -12.82 6.37
CA LYS A 232 7.45 -13.62 5.20
C LYS A 232 5.94 -13.72 5.10
N ALA A 233 5.37 -13.15 4.04
CA ALA A 233 3.95 -13.28 3.77
C ALA A 233 3.57 -14.75 3.54
N ALA A 234 2.39 -15.15 4.02
CA ALA A 234 1.85 -16.47 3.80
C ALA A 234 0.87 -16.47 2.62
N ASP A 235 0.67 -17.64 2.02
CA ASP A 235 -0.45 -17.83 1.12
C ASP A 235 -1.73 -18.12 1.92
N HIS A 236 -2.84 -17.67 1.39
CA HIS A 236 -4.15 -17.69 2.05
C HIS A 236 -5.20 -18.27 1.10
N PRO A 237 -6.33 -18.79 1.60
CA PRO A 237 -7.48 -19.09 0.76
C PRO A 237 -8.12 -17.80 0.21
N PRO A 238 -9.01 -17.88 -0.80
CA PRO A 238 -9.84 -16.75 -1.20
C PRO A 238 -10.66 -16.21 -0.03
N PHE A 239 -10.73 -14.88 0.09
CA PHE A 239 -11.47 -14.19 1.17
C PHE A 239 -12.10 -12.91 0.64
N ARG A 240 -13.05 -12.36 1.40
CA ARG A 240 -13.71 -11.10 1.09
C ARG A 240 -13.56 -10.14 2.26
N LEU A 241 -13.29 -8.89 1.94
CA LEU A 241 -13.25 -7.76 2.85
C LEU A 241 -14.57 -7.01 2.81
N CYS A 242 -14.72 -6.09 3.77
CA CYS A 242 -15.90 -5.26 3.96
C CYS A 242 -17.12 -6.07 4.42
N ASP A 243 -18.16 -5.36 4.85
CA ASP A 243 -19.43 -5.97 5.23
C ASP A 243 -20.04 -6.76 4.07
N GLN A 244 -20.60 -7.93 4.37
CA GLN A 244 -21.14 -8.84 3.35
C GLN A 244 -22.31 -8.24 2.58
N SER A 245 -23.09 -7.34 3.20
CA SER A 245 -24.16 -6.60 2.52
C SER A 245 -23.65 -5.72 1.37
N LEU A 246 -22.38 -5.29 1.41
CA LEU A 246 -21.80 -4.48 0.35
C LEU A 246 -21.49 -5.28 -0.91
N TRP A 247 -21.48 -6.61 -0.81
CA TRP A 247 -21.35 -7.53 -1.92
C TRP A 247 -22.68 -7.84 -2.60
N ALA A 248 -23.82 -7.55 -1.94
CA ALA A 248 -25.12 -7.57 -2.60
C ALA A 248 -25.08 -6.53 -3.73
N ASP A 249 -25.38 -6.97 -4.95
CA ASP A 249 -25.32 -6.16 -6.18
C ASP A 249 -23.90 -5.68 -6.60
N ASN A 250 -22.84 -6.37 -6.18
CA ASN A 250 -21.51 -6.06 -6.70
C ASN A 250 -21.47 -6.30 -8.21
N ARG A 251 -21.23 -5.23 -8.97
CA ARG A 251 -21.05 -5.28 -10.43
C ARG A 251 -19.58 -5.49 -10.75
N GLU A 252 -19.31 -5.99 -11.95
CA GLU A 252 -17.96 -6.04 -12.48
C GLU A 252 -17.30 -4.67 -12.45
N PHE A 253 -15.98 -4.68 -12.22
CA PHE A 253 -15.18 -3.46 -12.21
C PHE A 253 -15.25 -2.76 -13.57
N LYS A 254 -15.46 -1.45 -13.56
CA LYS A 254 -15.47 -0.62 -14.76
C LYS A 254 -14.37 0.43 -14.65
N SER A 255 -13.40 0.32 -15.52
CA SER A 255 -12.30 1.29 -15.62
C SER A 255 -12.79 2.63 -16.15
N ALA A 256 -12.49 3.72 -15.43
CA ALA A 256 -12.69 5.07 -15.93
C ALA A 256 -11.75 5.39 -17.10
N ILE A 257 -10.57 4.77 -17.14
CA ILE A 257 -9.61 4.89 -18.24
C ILE A 257 -10.19 4.27 -19.52
N LEU A 258 -10.78 3.08 -19.45
CA LEU A 258 -11.39 2.43 -20.63
C LEU A 258 -12.71 3.07 -21.09
N ALA A 259 -13.38 3.82 -20.20
CA ALA A 259 -14.58 4.56 -20.53
C ALA A 259 -14.30 5.90 -21.25
N ALA A 260 -13.09 6.44 -21.09
CA ALA A 260 -12.64 7.64 -21.78
C ALA A 260 -12.01 7.28 -23.13
N ASP A 261 -12.74 7.56 -24.22
CA ASP A 261 -12.33 7.44 -25.61
C ASP A 261 -11.96 6.03 -26.09
N SER A 262 -12.95 5.36 -26.73
CA SER A 262 -12.74 4.16 -27.52
C SER A 262 -11.62 4.38 -28.55
N TYR A 263 -10.49 3.68 -28.39
CA TYR A 263 -9.39 3.69 -29.35
C TYR A 263 -9.88 3.18 -30.71
N THR A 264 -10.01 4.08 -31.69
CA THR A 264 -10.34 3.73 -33.08
C THR A 264 -9.05 3.51 -33.86
N ALA A 265 -8.67 2.25 -34.09
CA ALA A 265 -7.43 1.87 -34.82
C ALA A 265 -7.32 2.49 -36.24
N GLY A 266 -8.41 3.01 -36.80
CA GLY A 266 -8.45 3.63 -38.13
C GLY A 266 -7.94 5.08 -38.22
N SER A 267 -7.58 5.73 -37.11
CA SER A 267 -7.16 7.15 -37.12
C SER A 267 -5.65 7.38 -37.26
N VAL A 268 -4.83 6.33 -37.27
CA VAL A 268 -3.39 6.44 -37.58
C VAL A 268 -3.19 6.51 -39.09
N LYS A 269 -3.54 7.66 -39.68
CA LYS A 269 -3.13 7.99 -41.05
C LYS A 269 -1.63 8.27 -41.06
N LYS A 270 -0.88 7.35 -41.70
CA LYS A 270 0.52 7.49 -42.11
C LYS A 270 0.84 8.92 -42.59
N ARG A 271 1.70 9.62 -41.85
CA ARG A 271 2.53 10.71 -42.39
C ARG A 271 3.95 10.52 -41.88
N GLY A 272 4.88 10.33 -42.83
CA GLY A 272 6.32 10.28 -42.59
C GLY A 272 6.83 8.89 -42.30
N ALA A 273 7.35 8.22 -43.33
CA ALA A 273 8.15 7.01 -43.18
C ALA A 273 9.53 7.42 -42.65
N GLU A 274 9.75 7.28 -41.34
CA GLU A 274 11.09 7.03 -40.81
C GLU A 274 11.19 5.54 -40.53
N GLN A 275 12.17 4.90 -41.17
CA GLN A 275 12.40 3.46 -41.06
C GLN A 275 12.69 3.12 -39.60
N SER A 276 11.74 2.45 -38.94
CA SER A 276 12.00 1.77 -37.68
C SER A 276 13.13 0.76 -37.89
N VAL A 277 14.31 1.06 -37.37
CA VAL A 277 15.46 0.15 -37.40
C VAL A 277 15.18 -1.00 -36.45
N TRP A 278 14.99 -2.20 -37.00
CA TRP A 278 14.85 -3.43 -36.23
C TRP A 278 16.21 -4.10 -36.12
N VAL A 279 16.75 -4.21 -34.91
CA VAL A 279 17.96 -4.99 -34.65
C VAL A 279 17.56 -6.45 -34.46
N ARG A 280 17.92 -7.33 -35.40
CA ARG A 280 17.87 -8.77 -35.20
C ARG A 280 19.06 -9.18 -34.33
N LYS A 281 18.79 -9.94 -33.27
CA LYS A 281 19.81 -10.58 -32.45
C LYS A 281 20.24 -11.87 -33.17
N GLU A 282 21.47 -11.90 -33.69
CA GLU A 282 22.05 -13.15 -34.20
C GLU A 282 22.40 -14.05 -33.02
N GLY A 283 21.79 -15.24 -33.00
CA GLY A 283 22.15 -16.32 -32.10
C GLY A 283 23.53 -16.86 -32.46
N ALA A 284 24.31 -17.12 -31.42
CA ALA A 284 25.66 -17.64 -31.49
C ALA A 284 25.73 -18.92 -32.34
N SER A 285 26.85 -19.00 -33.07
CA SER A 285 27.32 -20.09 -33.90
C SER A 285 27.03 -21.50 -33.37
N ASP A 286 26.33 -22.30 -34.18
CA ASP A 286 26.63 -23.71 -34.28
C ASP A 286 28.04 -23.86 -34.89
N ARG A 287 28.98 -24.39 -34.10
CA ARG A 287 30.16 -25.06 -34.63
C ARG A 287 30.11 -26.50 -34.17
N SER A 288 29.82 -27.37 -35.14
CA SER A 288 30.27 -28.76 -35.21
C SER A 288 31.77 -28.88 -34.99
#